data_AF-A0A497MF67-F1
#
_entry.id   AF-A0A497MF67-F1
#
_cell.length_a   1.000
_cell.length_b   1.000
_cell.length_c   1.000
_cell.angle_alpha   90.00
_cell.angle_beta   90.00
_cell.angle_gamma   90.00
#
_symmetry.space_group_name_H-M   'P 1'
#
loop_
_entity.id
_entity.type
_entity.pdbx_description
1 polymer ?
#
loop_
_entity_poly.entity_id
_entity_poly.type
_entity_poly.pdbx_seq_one_letter_code
_entity_poly.pdbx_strand_id
1 'polypeptide(L)'
;MTRFNWTISAQEAYEIKNGEITTHIRDVALTSTAPKFFKSVDAATKKITIVPLPGCGKGDPMQGLYVGNGGPYLRGKANVLGVG
;
A
#
# COMPACT_ATOMS: atom_id res chain seq x y z
N MET A 1 -9.98 -22.55 6.42
CA MET A 1 -8.59 -22.04 6.28
C MET A 1 -8.66 -20.60 5.79
N THR A 2 -8.20 -19.61 6.56
CA THR A 2 -8.30 -18.19 6.18
C THR A 2 -7.09 -17.76 5.37
N ARG A 3 -7.32 -17.11 4.22
CA ARG A 3 -6.27 -16.55 3.36
C ARG A 3 -6.04 -15.09 3.73
N PHE A 4 -4.77 -14.70 3.92
CA PHE A 4 -4.38 -13.35 4.32
C PHE A 4 -3.59 -12.58 3.26
N ASN A 5 -3.56 -13.11 2.03
CA ASN A 5 -2.81 -12.53 0.93
C ASN A 5 -3.48 -11.24 0.45
N TRP A 6 -2.66 -10.26 0.10
CA TRP A 6 -3.10 -9.01 -0.50
C TRP A 6 -2.15 -8.62 -1.64
N THR A 7 -2.68 -7.87 -2.61
CA THR A 7 -1.92 -7.23 -3.66
C THR A 7 -2.45 -5.80 -3.82
N ILE A 8 -1.55 -4.83 -3.89
CA ILE A 8 -1.89 -3.42 -4.08
C ILE A 8 -1.00 -2.89 -5.21
N SER A 9 -1.61 -2.32 -6.25
CA SER A 9 -0.89 -1.58 -7.29
C SER A 9 -0.61 -0.17 -6.79
N ALA A 10 0.64 0.27 -6.88
CA ALA A 10 1.02 1.61 -6.51
C ALA A 10 0.64 2.57 -7.64
N GLN A 11 0.09 3.74 -7.29
CA GLN A 11 -0.11 4.82 -8.26
C GLN A 11 1.23 5.49 -8.62
N GLU A 12 2.12 5.63 -7.65
CA GLU A 12 3.48 6.14 -7.81
C GLU A 12 4.44 5.36 -6.91
N ALA A 13 5.66 5.16 -7.37
CA ALA A 13 6.73 4.53 -6.59
C ALA A 13 8.06 5.21 -6.87
N TYR A 14 8.91 5.28 -5.85
CA TYR A 14 10.24 5.88 -5.99
C TYR A 14 11.31 5.02 -5.32
N GLU A 15 12.50 5.03 -5.89
CA GLU A 15 13.70 4.46 -5.30
C GLU A 15 14.23 5.36 -4.18
N ILE A 16 14.70 4.75 -3.09
CA ILE A 16 15.43 5.45 -2.02
C ILE A 16 16.88 4.98 -2.05
N LYS A 17 17.82 5.88 -2.31
CA LYS A 17 19.27 5.63 -2.27
C LYS A 17 19.92 6.54 -1.24
N ASN A 18 20.68 5.97 -0.30
CA ASN A 18 21.37 6.71 0.75
C ASN A 18 20.48 7.64 1.59
N GLY A 19 19.20 7.30 1.76
CA GLY A 19 18.24 8.11 2.51
C GLY A 19 17.52 9.19 1.70
N GLU A 20 17.79 9.29 0.40
CA GLU A 20 17.18 10.27 -0.50
C GLU A 20 16.30 9.59 -1.55
N ILE A 21 15.19 10.24 -1.91
CA ILE A 21 14.32 9.81 -3.01
C ILE A 21 15.00 10.15 -4.33
N THR A 22 15.15 9.17 -5.22
CA THR A 22 15.90 9.34 -6.47
C THR A 22 15.04 9.14 -7.71
N THR A 23 14.73 7.90 -8.06
CA THR A 23 14.19 7.51 -9.37
C THR A 23 12.71 7.24 -9.24
N HIS A 24 11.86 7.86 -10.07
CA HIS A 24 10.46 7.45 -10.20
C HIS A 24 10.37 6.12 -10.95
N ILE A 25 9.68 5.14 -10.35
CA ILE A 25 9.50 3.78 -10.87
C ILE A 25 8.04 3.61 -11.27
N ARG A 26 7.80 3.15 -12.49
CA ARG A 26 6.46 2.87 -13.01
C ARG A 26 6.08 1.41 -12.81
N ASP A 27 4.78 1.15 -12.91
CA ASP A 27 4.19 -0.19 -12.97
C ASP A 27 4.47 -1.10 -11.77
N VAL A 28 4.66 -0.48 -10.59
CA VAL A 28 4.95 -1.20 -9.35
C VAL A 28 3.66 -1.69 -8.68
N ALA A 29 3.63 -2.96 -8.33
CA ALA A 29 2.67 -3.53 -7.39
C ALA A 29 3.39 -4.20 -6.22
N LEU A 30 2.69 -4.35 -5.09
CA LEU A 30 3.21 -4.97 -3.88
C LEU A 30 2.32 -6.13 -3.48
N THR A 31 2.90 -7.22 -2.98
CA THR A 31 2.15 -8.35 -2.42
C THR A 31 2.80 -8.90 -1.15
N SER A 32 1.97 -9.37 -0.22
CA SER A 32 2.40 -10.09 0.99
C SER A 32 1.21 -10.81 1.62
N THR A 33 1.41 -11.38 2.80
CA THR A 33 0.32 -11.72 3.73
C THR A 33 0.23 -10.65 4.81
N ALA A 34 -0.98 -10.35 5.28
CA ALA A 34 -1.19 -9.32 6.30
C ALA A 34 -0.35 -9.56 7.57
N PRO A 35 -0.30 -10.77 8.18
CA PRO A 35 0.55 -11.02 9.34
C PRO A 35 2.04 -10.81 9.08
N LYS A 36 2.54 -11.19 7.88
CA LYS A 36 3.95 -11.02 7.53
C LYS A 36 4.32 -9.55 7.37
N PHE A 37 3.49 -8.79 6.66
CA PHE A 37 3.70 -7.37 6.44
C PHE A 37 3.67 -6.60 7.78
N PHE A 38 2.62 -6.75 8.58
CA PHE A 38 2.49 -5.99 9.83
C PHE A 38 3.58 -6.34 10.85
N LYS A 39 4.06 -7.60 10.90
CA LYS A 39 5.21 -7.97 11.73
C LYS A 39 6.55 -7.39 11.25
N SER A 40 6.65 -6.99 9.99
CA SER A 40 7.86 -6.40 9.42
C SER A 40 7.98 -4.89 9.62
N VAL A 41 6.91 -4.23 10.09
CA VAL A 41 6.88 -2.79 10.28
C VAL A 41 7.75 -2.42 11.48
N ASP A 42 8.77 -1.58 11.25
CA ASP A 42 9.74 -1.18 12.27
C ASP A 42 9.75 0.34 12.53
N ALA A 43 9.01 1.12 11.74
CA ALA A 43 8.84 2.55 11.95
C ALA A 43 7.46 3.04 11.44
N ALA A 44 6.90 4.02 12.16
CA ALA A 44 5.69 4.73 11.78
C ALA A 44 5.80 6.21 12.14
N THR A 45 5.23 7.09 11.30
CA THR A 45 5.17 8.52 11.60
C THR A 45 4.13 8.84 12.68
N LYS A 46 4.33 9.91 13.45
CA LYS A 46 3.29 10.46 14.35
C LYS A 46 2.18 11.18 13.58
N LYS A 47 2.47 11.68 12.38
CA LYS A 47 1.48 12.28 11.48
C LYS A 47 0.62 11.17 10.89
N ILE A 48 -0.70 11.31 11.02
CA ILE A 48 -1.70 10.39 10.49
C ILE A 48 -2.65 11.21 9.62
N THR A 49 -2.92 10.71 8.42
CA THR A 49 -3.90 11.30 7.50
C THR A 49 -4.89 10.24 7.09
N ILE A 50 -6.19 10.54 7.17
CA ILE A 50 -7.27 9.72 6.62
C ILE A 50 -7.91 10.51 5.49
N VAL A 51 -8.09 9.87 4.35
CA VAL A 51 -8.73 10.43 3.16
C VAL A 51 -10.10 9.76 3.00
N PRO A 52 -11.21 10.53 3.04
CA PRO A 52 -12.52 9.99 2.73
C PRO A 52 -12.59 9.64 1.23
N LEU A 53 -13.16 8.49 0.92
CA LEU A 53 -13.34 7.99 -0.45
C LEU A 53 -14.82 7.73 -0.72
N PRO A 54 -15.32 8.14 -1.91
CA PRO A 54 -16.73 7.97 -2.27
C PRO A 54 -17.11 6.50 -2.55
N GLY A 55 -16.14 5.58 -2.59
CA GLY A 55 -16.39 4.17 -2.84
C GLY A 55 -15.16 3.29 -2.59
N CYS A 56 -15.40 1.99 -2.43
CA CYS A 56 -14.35 0.99 -2.17
C CYS A 56 -13.83 0.28 -3.42
N GLY A 57 -14.26 0.68 -4.63
CA GLY A 57 -13.82 0.07 -5.88
C GLY A 57 -14.38 -1.35 -6.14
N LYS A 58 -15.47 -1.75 -5.47
CA LYS A 58 -16.05 -3.09 -5.58
C LYS A 58 -17.42 -3.10 -6.26
N GLY A 59 -17.69 -4.16 -7.02
CA GLY A 59 -18.97 -4.46 -7.66
C GLY A 59 -19.04 -4.07 -9.14
N ASP A 60 -19.82 -4.82 -9.92
CA ASP A 60 -20.29 -4.44 -11.26
C ASP A 60 -21.81 -4.76 -11.36
N PRO A 61 -22.71 -3.76 -11.29
CA PRO A 61 -22.42 -2.33 -11.19
C PRO A 61 -21.76 -1.96 -9.85
N MET A 62 -21.02 -0.86 -9.84
CA MET A 62 -20.31 -0.34 -8.67
C MET A 62 -21.22 -0.25 -7.43
N GLN A 63 -20.87 -0.98 -6.38
CA GLN A 63 -21.56 -0.94 -5.09
C GLN A 63 -20.77 -0.04 -4.13
N GLY A 64 -21.01 1.26 -4.27
CA GLY A 64 -20.36 2.28 -3.45
C GLY A 64 -20.86 2.25 -2.00
N LEU A 65 -19.91 2.29 -1.07
CA LEU A 65 -20.13 2.69 0.31
C LEU A 65 -19.08 3.75 0.65
N TYR A 66 -19.46 4.75 1.43
CA TYR A 66 -18.49 5.70 1.97
C TYR A 66 -17.48 4.95 2.82
N VAL A 67 -16.22 5.02 2.41
CA VAL A 67 -15.09 4.41 3.11
C VAL A 67 -13.99 5.43 3.27
N GLY A 68 -13.00 5.14 4.10
CA GLY A 68 -11.81 5.97 4.25
C GLY A 68 -10.56 5.11 4.14
N ASN A 69 -9.53 5.64 3.49
CA ASN A 69 -8.21 5.04 3.46
C ASN A 69 -7.20 5.99 4.10
N GLY A 70 -6.20 5.45 4.76
CA GLY A 70 -5.12 6.25 5.29
C GLY A 70 -4.50 5.65 6.55
N GLY A 71 -3.61 6.42 7.14
CA GLY A 71 -2.78 6.00 8.26
C GLY A 71 -1.52 6.86 8.35
N PRO A 72 -0.58 6.46 9.22
CA PRO A 72 0.78 6.99 9.18
C PRO A 72 1.55 6.48 7.96
N TYR A 73 2.65 7.13 7.61
CA TYR A 73 3.65 6.52 6.74
C TYR A 73 4.35 5.39 7.51
N LEU A 74 4.44 4.21 6.90
CA LEU A 74 5.03 3.02 7.48
C LEU A 74 6.31 2.64 6.74
N ARG A 75 7.31 2.16 7.49
CA ARG A 75 8.45 1.41 6.93
C ARG A 75 8.24 -0.07 7.21
N GLY A 76 8.10 -0.86 6.15
CA GLY A 76 7.86 -2.30 6.23
C GLY A 76 8.36 -3.03 4.99
N LYS A 77 8.22 -4.36 4.96
CA LYS A 77 8.72 -5.22 3.87
C LYS A 77 7.58 -5.96 3.19
N ALA A 78 7.51 -5.85 1.87
CA ALA A 78 6.61 -6.60 1.00
C ALA A 78 7.37 -7.10 -0.23
N ASN A 79 6.78 -8.04 -0.97
CA ASN A 79 7.33 -8.46 -2.25
C ASN A 79 6.90 -7.46 -3.32
N VAL A 80 7.84 -7.00 -4.14
CA VAL A 80 7.56 -6.15 -5.30
C VAL A 80 7.18 -7.04 -6.48
N LEU A 81 6.13 -6.64 -7.20
CA LEU A 81 5.67 -7.21 -8.46
C LEU A 81 5.80 -6.12 -9.54
N GLY A 82 6.22 -6.48 -10.75
CA GLY A 82 6.25 -5.53 -11.87
C GLY A 82 7.37 -4.49 -11.80
N VAL A 83 8.63 -4.94 -11.70
CA VAL A 83 9.79 -4.08 -12.02
C VAL A 83 10.26 -4.44 -13.43
N GLY A 84 9.60 -3.86 -14.42
CA GLY A 84 9.86 -4.06 -15.85
C GLY A 84 9.13 -3.05 -16.68
#